data_AF-A0A3C0UAT4-F1
#
_entry.id   AF-A0A3C0UAT4-F1
#
_cell.length_a   1.000
_cell.length_b   1.000
_cell.length_c   1.000
_cell.angle_alpha   90.00
_cell.angle_beta   90.00
_cell.angle_gamma   90.00
#
_symmetry.space_group_name_H-M   'P 1'
#
loop_
_entity.id
_entity.type
_entity.pdbx_description
1 polymer ?
#
loop_
_entity_poly.entity_id
_entity_poly.type
_entity_poly.pdbx_seq_one_letter_code
_entity_poly.pdbx_strand_id
1 'polypeptide(L)' 'MTLFRNLGPFRTTAIGHGEMPLTIENNRGHEVGIETLHASLDAGCR' A
#
# COMPACT_ATOMS: atom_id res chain seq x y z
N MET A 1 8.55 9.79 -10.30
CA MET A 1 9.86 9.25 -9.92
C MET A 1 9.71 8.56 -8.57
N THR A 2 9.74 7.23 -8.51
CA THR A 2 9.51 6.49 -7.26
C THR A 2 10.82 6.37 -6.47
N LEU A 3 10.86 6.89 -5.24
CA LEU A 3 12.05 6.86 -4.38
C LEU A 3 12.14 5.51 -3.65
N PHE A 4 13.08 4.68 -4.08
CA PHE A 4 13.39 3.40 -3.43
C PHE A 4 14.41 3.58 -2.30
N ARG A 5 14.26 2.78 -1.25
CA ARG A 5 15.13 2.65 -0.09
C ARG A 5 15.45 1.18 0.14
N ASN A 6 16.56 0.92 0.81
CA ASN A 6 16.88 -0.41 1.32
C ASN A 6 16.43 -0.49 2.78
N LEU A 7 15.63 -1.50 3.10
CA LEU A 7 15.25 -1.88 4.45
C LEU A 7 15.88 -3.25 4.74
N GLY A 8 17.10 -3.23 5.29
CA GLY A 8 17.93 -4.44 5.40
C GLY A 8 18.21 -5.05 4.01
N PRO A 9 17.92 -6.35 3.80
CA PRO A 9 18.12 -6.99 2.49
C PRO A 9 17.03 -6.65 1.46
N PHE A 10 15.94 -5.97 1.86
CA PHE A 10 14.81 -5.68 0.99
C PHE A 10 14.92 -4.29 0.37
N ARG A 11 14.48 -4.15 -0.88
CA ARG A 11 14.37 -2.87 -1.57
C ARG A 11 12.90 -2.51 -1.71
N THR A 12 12.48 -1.42 -1.08
CA THR A 12 11.08 -0.99 -0.98
C THR A 12 10.98 0.53 -1.16
N THR A 13 9.79 1.07 -1.33
CA THR A 13 9.56 2.52 -1.36
C THR A 13 9.64 3.15 0.02
N ALA A 14 9.88 4.46 0.05
CA ALA A 14 9.92 5.21 1.30
C ALA A 14 8.56 5.25 2.04
N ILE A 15 7.46 4.94 1.35
CA ILE A 15 6.09 4.89 1.88
C ILE A 15 5.51 3.51 1.58
N GLY A 16 4.81 2.92 2.56
CA GLY A 16 4.06 1.67 2.43
C GLY A 16 2.56 1.88 2.61
N HIS A 17 1.76 0.93 2.13
CA HIS A 17 0.31 0.92 2.34
C HIS A 17 -0.04 0.14 3.61
N GLY A 18 -0.76 0.76 4.55
CA GLY A 18 -1.27 0.08 5.74
C GLY A 18 -2.73 -0.34 5.56
N GLU A 19 -3.04 -1.59 5.92
CA GLU A 19 -4.33 -2.24 5.62
C GLU A 19 -5.37 -2.21 6.74
N MET A 20 -5.05 -1.67 7.92
CA MET A 20 -5.97 -1.61 9.06
C MET A 20 -7.34 -0.97 8.70
N PRO A 21 -7.41 0.13 7.92
CA PRO A 21 -8.69 0.72 7.48
C PRO A 21 -9.45 -0.09 6.43
N LEU A 22 -8.84 -1.14 5.88
CA LEU A 22 -9.48 -2.01 4.89
C LEU A 22 -9.98 -3.31 5.52
N THR A 23 -9.39 -3.72 6.64
CA THR A 23 -9.60 -5.04 7.24
C THR A 23 -10.27 -5.02 8.60
N ILE A 24 -10.04 -3.97 9.40
CA ILE A 24 -10.51 -3.86 10.79
C ILE A 24 -11.34 -2.60 10.97
N GLU A 25 -10.76 -1.43 10.69
CA GLU A 25 -11.42 -0.14 10.90
C GLU A 25 -12.17 0.26 9.64
N ASN A 26 -13.45 0.63 9.75
CA ASN A 26 -14.22 1.17 8.62
C ASN A 26 -14.17 0.29 7.34
N ASN A 27 -14.20 -1.05 7.48
CA ASN A 27 -14.14 -2.03 6.39
C ASN A 27 -15.21 -1.77 5.30
N ARG A 28 -14.85 -0.97 4.28
CA ARG A 28 -15.77 -0.43 3.27
C ARG A 28 -16.22 -1.46 2.22
N GLY A 29 -15.88 -2.73 2.43
CA GLY A 29 -16.21 -3.83 1.51
C GLY A 29 -15.09 -4.12 0.52
N HIS A 30 -15.21 -5.30 -0.10
CA HIS A 30 -14.17 -5.91 -0.94
C HIS A 30 -13.73 -5.00 -2.10
N GLU A 31 -14.68 -4.48 -2.88
CA GLU A 31 -14.39 -3.68 -4.07
C GLU A 31 -13.57 -2.43 -3.75
N VAL A 32 -13.95 -1.70 -2.69
CA VAL A 32 -13.22 -0.50 -2.25
C VAL A 32 -11.83 -0.87 -1.74
N GLY A 33 -11.70 -2.02 -1.08
CA GLY A 33 -10.41 -2.55 -0.66
C GLY A 33 -9.48 -2.81 -1.85
N ILE A 34 -9.97 -3.49 -2.88
CA ILE A 34 -9.21 -3.78 -4.10
C ILE A 34 -8.82 -2.48 -4.80
N GLU A 35 -9.76 -1.56 -5.03
CA GLU A 35 -9.48 -0.28 -5.67
C GLU A 35 -8.38 0.51 -4.93
N THR A 36 -8.43 0.52 -3.61
CA THR A 36 -7.45 1.23 -2.77
C THR A 36 -6.05 0.62 -2.88
N LEU A 37 -5.96 -0.71 -2.91
CA LEU A 37 -4.68 -1.42 -3.08
C LEU A 37 -4.08 -1.15 -4.46
N HIS A 38 -4.91 -1.19 -5.51
CA HIS A 38 -4.48 -0.88 -6.87
C HIS A 38 -3.96 0.56 -6.97
N ALA A 39 -4.69 1.54 -6.42
CA ALA A 39 -4.26 2.93 -6.40
C ALA A 39 -2.92 3.11 -5.66
N SER A 40 -2.68 2.34 -4.60
CA SER A 40 -1.41 2.38 -3.85
C SER A 40 -0.25 1.78 -4.64
N LEU A 41 -0.49 0.70 -5.37
CA LEU A 41 0.50 0.09 -6.27
C LEU A 41 0.83 1.02 -7.44
N ASP A 42 -0.17 1.69 -8.02
CA ASP A 42 0.00 2.67 -9.10
C ASP A 42 0.77 3.91 -8.64
N ALA A 43 0.57 4.33 -7.38
CA ALA A 43 1.40 5.36 -6.72
C ALA A 43 2.84 4.88 -6.45
N GLY A 44 3.09 3.58 -6.59
CA GLY A 44 4.40 2.96 -6.49
C GLY A 44 4.73 2.36 -5.13
N CYS A 45 3.78 2.24 -4.20
CA CYS A 45 4.01 1.63 -2.88
C CYS A 45 4.34 0.13 -3.02
N ARG A 46 5.62 -0.24 -2.89
CA ARG A 46 6.13 -1.63 -2.98
C ARG A 46 7.51 -1.77 -2.35
#